data_AF-A0A944TTQ1-F1
#
_entry.id   AF-A0A944TTQ1-F1
#
_cell.length_a   1.000
_cell.length_b   1.000
_cell.length_c   1.000
_cell.angle_alpha   90.00
_cell.angle_beta   90.00
_cell.angle_gamma   90.00
#
_symmetry.space_group_name_H-M   'P 1'
#
loop_
_entity.id
_entity.type
_entity.pdbx_description
1 polymer ?
#
loop_
_entity_poly.entity_id
_entity_poly.type
_entity_poly.pdbx_seq_one_letter_code
_entity_poly.pdbx_strand_id
1 'polypeptide(L)'
;MIKKLLLSFLIISSFIAFGSEPKAQKYKITYSKKHGKLLSISNKKQWRKFSYTKSGKFEAVKKSNGEQLRILYDSKGRLFKLVFKTRKKTNDVLAFRYERRQNKVTEIILKDRGSLSIDSKGKVSKIIGGELVPRRVSVLLSKYVNLARPLDPLIQRKLSPAANLATYFSLLLKNI
;
A
#
# COMPACT_ATOMS: atom_id res chain seq x y z
N MET A 1 -1.17 18.24 33.38
CA MET A 1 -1.58 16.91 32.86
C MET A 1 -0.54 16.38 31.87
N ILE A 2 0.31 15.43 32.30
CA ILE A 2 1.52 15.02 31.57
C ILE A 2 1.15 14.05 30.43
N LYS A 3 1.41 14.46 29.18
CA LYS A 3 1.11 13.72 27.94
C LYS A 3 2.07 12.53 27.75
N LYS A 4 1.73 11.32 28.19
CA LYS A 4 2.50 10.10 27.83
C LYS A 4 2.21 9.69 26.39
N LEU A 5 3.17 9.88 25.48
CA LEU A 5 3.19 9.29 24.13
C LEU A 5 3.65 7.83 24.28
N LEU A 6 2.84 6.85 23.84
CA LEU A 6 3.26 5.44 23.84
C LEU A 6 4.29 5.26 22.73
N LEU A 7 5.56 5.21 23.13
CA LEU A 7 6.69 5.03 22.24
C LEU A 7 7.26 3.63 22.46
N SER A 8 7.21 2.79 21.44
CA SER A 8 7.84 1.48 21.45
C SER A 8 9.10 1.48 20.59
N PHE A 9 10.18 0.92 21.12
CA PHE A 9 11.40 0.64 20.39
C PHE A 9 11.42 -0.84 20.05
N LEU A 10 11.61 -1.17 18.77
CA LEU A 10 11.81 -2.54 18.33
C LEU A 10 13.22 -2.68 17.75
N ILE A 11 13.94 -3.69 18.21
CA ILE A 11 15.25 -4.10 17.69
C ILE A 11 14.99 -5.24 16.70
N ILE A 12 15.34 -5.05 15.43
CA ILE A 12 15.29 -6.09 14.41
C ILE A 12 16.73 -6.40 14.00
N SER A 13 17.19 -7.61 14.26
CA SER A 13 18.44 -8.16 13.70
C SER A 13 18.12 -8.85 12.38
N SER A 14 18.81 -8.48 11.31
CA SER A 14 18.72 -9.19 10.02
C SER A 14 19.76 -10.31 10.03
N PHE A 15 19.38 -11.58 10.10
CA PHE A 15 20.36 -12.66 9.94
C PHE A 15 20.99 -12.58 8.54
N ILE A 16 22.29 -12.29 8.45
CA ILE A 16 23.09 -12.51 7.24
C ILE A 16 24.02 -13.66 7.57
N ALA A 17 23.93 -14.74 6.79
CA ALA A 17 24.83 -15.87 6.88
C ALA A 17 26.26 -15.42 6.53
N PHE A 18 27.22 -15.87 7.35
CA PHE A 18 28.68 -15.74 7.21
C PHE A 18 29.26 -14.30 7.19
N GLY A 19 29.83 -13.89 8.33
CA GLY A 19 31.01 -13.01 8.33
C GLY A 19 30.84 -11.54 8.75
N SER A 20 29.66 -11.08 9.16
CA SER A 20 29.55 -9.81 9.89
C SER A 20 28.33 -9.80 10.80
N GLU A 21 28.50 -9.41 12.07
CA GLU A 21 27.37 -9.20 12.96
C GLU A 21 26.37 -8.23 12.30
N PRO A 22 25.10 -8.61 12.16
CA PRO A 22 24.13 -7.69 11.59
C PRO A 22 23.94 -6.52 12.53
N LYS A 23 24.37 -5.33 12.10
CA LYS A 23 24.17 -4.08 12.84
C LYS A 23 22.69 -3.93 13.17
N ALA A 24 22.34 -4.17 14.43
CA ALA A 24 20.98 -4.09 14.95
C ALA A 24 20.40 -2.72 14.61
N GLN A 25 19.35 -2.70 13.77
CA GLN A 25 18.75 -1.44 13.36
C GLN A 25 17.60 -1.11 14.31
N LYS A 26 17.80 -0.07 15.13
CA LYS A 26 16.78 0.42 16.06
C LYS A 26 15.70 1.18 15.28
N TYR A 27 14.46 0.74 15.40
CA TYR A 27 13.31 1.44 14.84
C TYR A 27 12.50 2.12 15.95
N LYS A 28 12.10 3.35 15.69
CA LYS A 28 11.13 4.11 16.47
C LYS A 28 9.77 3.98 15.81
N ILE A 29 8.81 3.43 16.54
CA ILE A 29 7.45 3.18 16.07
C ILE A 29 6.48 4.01 16.91
N THR A 30 5.49 4.64 16.26
CA THR A 30 4.44 5.38 16.95
C THR A 30 3.07 4.91 16.50
N TYR A 31 2.12 4.92 17.44
CA TYR A 31 0.74 4.51 17.20
C TYR A 31 -0.23 5.61 17.62
N SER A 32 -1.40 5.62 16.99
CA SER A 32 -2.52 6.48 17.35
C SER A 32 -3.12 5.99 18.67
N LYS A 33 -3.16 6.87 19.66
CA LYS A 33 -3.74 6.56 20.98
C LYS A 33 -5.21 6.12 20.90
N LYS A 34 -5.98 6.73 19.98
CA LYS A 34 -7.42 6.51 19.88
C LYS A 34 -7.78 5.16 19.25
N HIS A 35 -6.93 4.66 18.35
CA HIS A 35 -7.28 3.51 17.49
C HIS A 35 -6.21 2.41 17.43
N GLY A 36 -5.08 2.56 18.13
CA GLY A 36 -3.95 1.64 18.06
C GLY A 36 -3.28 1.55 16.68
N LYS A 37 -3.53 2.51 15.79
CA LYS A 37 -3.08 2.46 14.38
C LYS A 37 -1.67 3.01 14.21
N LEU A 38 -0.83 2.34 13.42
CA LEU A 38 0.55 2.75 13.13
C LEU A 38 0.58 4.16 12.50
N LEU A 39 1.23 5.13 13.13
CA LEU A 39 1.37 6.49 12.62
C LEU A 39 2.73 6.72 11.96
N SER A 40 3.80 6.15 12.51
CA SER A 40 5.13 6.26 11.92
C SER A 40 6.03 5.10 12.27
N ILE A 41 6.92 4.76 11.34
CA ILE A 41 8.10 3.93 11.59
C ILE A 41 9.32 4.68 11.07
N SER A 42 10.39 4.75 11.86
CA SER A 42 11.59 5.49 11.48
C SER A 42 12.85 4.90 12.09
N ASN A 43 13.97 5.08 11.40
CA ASN A 43 15.32 4.86 11.92
C ASN A 43 16.24 5.99 11.41
N LYS A 44 17.54 5.90 11.65
CA LYS A 44 18.51 6.92 11.20
C LYS A 44 18.56 7.15 9.68
N LYS A 45 18.15 6.18 8.86
CA LYS A 45 18.26 6.20 7.39
C LYS A 45 16.93 6.47 6.68
N GLN A 46 15.82 5.98 7.22
CA GLN A 46 14.53 5.99 6.54
C GLN A 46 13.37 6.18 7.52
N TRP A 47 12.28 6.75 7.00
CA TRP A 47 11.03 6.89 7.73
C TRP A 47 9.83 6.66 6.82
N ARG A 48 8.73 6.21 7.41
CA ARG A 48 7.39 6.20 6.81
C ARG A 48 6.39 6.81 7.79
N LYS A 49 5.46 7.60 7.27
CA LYS A 49 4.33 8.15 8.01
C LYS A 49 3.03 7.71 7.36
N PHE A 50 2.05 7.35 8.17
CA PHE A 50 0.76 6.85 7.73
C PHE A 50 -0.35 7.80 8.20
N SER A 51 -1.37 8.01 7.37
CA SER A 51 -2.59 8.73 7.73
C SER A 51 -3.82 7.86 7.49
N TYR A 52 -4.89 8.21 8.20
CA TYR A 52 -6.15 7.51 8.16
C TYR A 52 -7.29 8.51 8.09
N THR A 53 -8.39 8.13 7.45
CA THR A 53 -9.63 8.91 7.43
C THR A 53 -10.20 9.06 8.84
N LYS A 54 -11.18 9.95 9.01
CA LYS A 54 -11.93 10.08 10.28
C LYS A 54 -12.59 8.77 10.73
N SER A 55 -13.06 7.97 9.78
CA SER A 55 -13.60 6.61 10.01
C SER A 55 -12.51 5.54 10.23
N GLY A 56 -11.24 5.94 10.16
CA GLY A 56 -10.09 5.09 10.44
C GLY A 56 -9.62 4.23 9.26
N LYS A 57 -10.14 4.41 8.04
CA LYS A 57 -9.60 3.71 6.87
C LYS A 57 -8.22 4.24 6.51
N PHE A 58 -7.34 3.40 5.98
CA PHE A 58 -6.00 3.82 5.58
C PHE A 58 -6.08 4.81 4.42
N GLU A 59 -5.43 5.96 4.53
CA GLU A 59 -5.62 7.07 3.60
C GLU A 59 -4.33 7.41 2.85
N ALA A 60 -3.19 7.41 3.52
CA ALA A 60 -1.93 7.74 2.86
C ALA A 60 -0.72 7.14 3.56
N VAL A 61 0.34 6.93 2.79
CA VAL A 61 1.70 6.77 3.31
C VAL A 61 2.65 7.72 2.61
N LYS A 62 3.61 8.26 3.36
CA LYS A 62 4.73 9.04 2.85
C LYS A 62 6.04 8.44 3.35
N LYS A 63 7.02 8.30 2.46
CA LYS A 63 8.37 7.80 2.75
C LYS A 63 9.40 8.94 2.77
N SER A 64 10.53 8.70 3.43
CA SER A 64 11.69 9.61 3.47
C SER A 64 12.27 9.95 2.10
N ASN A 65 12.19 9.03 1.14
CA ASN A 65 12.65 9.24 -0.24
C ASN A 65 11.69 10.12 -1.08
N GLY A 66 10.61 10.63 -0.49
CA GLY A 66 9.62 11.48 -1.17
C GLY A 66 8.53 10.71 -1.90
N GLU A 67 8.57 9.37 -1.91
CA GLU A 67 7.47 8.58 -2.42
C GLU A 67 6.24 8.69 -1.52
N GLN A 68 5.07 8.82 -2.13
CA GLN A 68 3.81 8.89 -1.45
C GLN A 68 2.75 8.09 -2.20
N LEU A 69 1.87 7.47 -1.43
CA LEU A 69 0.60 6.92 -1.90
C LEU A 69 -0.53 7.65 -1.16
N ARG A 70 -1.56 8.04 -1.89
CA ARG A 70 -2.86 8.43 -1.34
C ARG A 70 -3.95 7.53 -1.90
N ILE A 71 -4.90 7.19 -1.05
CA ILE A 71 -6.06 6.36 -1.36
C ILE A 71 -7.29 7.23 -1.20
N LEU A 72 -8.16 7.19 -2.20
CA LEU A 72 -9.48 7.79 -2.11
C LEU A 72 -10.52 6.69 -2.20
N TYR A 73 -11.56 6.85 -1.41
CA TYR A 73 -12.69 5.94 -1.36
C TYR A 73 -13.93 6.61 -1.96
N ASP A 74 -14.82 5.82 -2.55
CA ASP A 74 -16.14 6.32 -2.95
C ASP A 74 -17.07 6.45 -1.74
N SER A 75 -18.30 6.93 -1.96
CA SER A 75 -19.31 7.10 -0.90
C SER A 75 -19.72 5.78 -0.23
N LYS A 76 -19.56 4.64 -0.94
CA LYS A 76 -19.77 3.29 -0.38
C LYS A 76 -18.53 2.77 0.37
N GLY A 77 -17.44 3.55 0.39
CA GLY A 77 -16.22 3.22 1.08
C GLY A 77 -15.31 2.24 0.33
N ARG A 78 -15.52 2.04 -0.97
CA ARG A 78 -14.73 1.18 -1.86
C ARG A 78 -13.55 1.94 -2.43
N LEU A 79 -12.49 1.24 -2.84
CA LEU A 79 -11.28 1.86 -3.39
C LEU A 79 -11.59 2.59 -4.71
N PHE A 80 -11.69 3.91 -4.69
CA PHE A 80 -12.00 4.68 -5.88
C PHE A 80 -10.76 5.07 -6.68
N LYS A 81 -9.68 5.44 -5.99
CA LYS A 81 -8.49 6.00 -6.63
C LYS A 81 -7.22 5.77 -5.83
N LEU A 82 -6.13 5.49 -6.53
CA LEU A 82 -4.77 5.47 -6.01
C LEU A 82 -3.97 6.58 -6.69
N VAL A 83 -3.32 7.41 -5.89
CA VAL A 83 -2.45 8.48 -6.37
C VAL A 83 -1.05 8.22 -5.87
N PHE A 84 -0.14 7.90 -6.79
CA PHE A 84 1.27 7.68 -6.51
C PHE A 84 2.04 8.93 -6.87
N LYS A 85 2.75 9.50 -5.90
CA LYS A 85 3.62 10.64 -6.11
C LYS A 85 5.07 10.25 -5.86
N THR A 86 5.96 10.66 -6.75
CA THR A 86 7.41 10.53 -6.55
C THR A 86 8.04 11.86 -6.18
N ARG A 87 9.32 11.84 -5.77
CA ARG A 87 10.12 13.05 -5.53
C ARG A 87 10.21 13.94 -6.77
N LYS A 88 10.26 13.34 -7.97
CA LYS A 88 10.25 14.05 -9.27
C LYS A 88 8.87 14.62 -9.65
N LYS A 89 7.90 14.60 -8.72
CA LYS A 89 6.50 15.03 -8.92
C LYS A 89 5.77 14.31 -10.05
N THR A 90 6.26 13.17 -10.51
CA THR A 90 5.47 12.30 -11.39
C THR A 90 4.31 11.72 -10.60
N ASN A 91 3.10 11.86 -11.14
CA ASN A 91 1.86 11.42 -10.52
C ASN A 91 1.24 10.31 -11.37
N ASP A 92 1.50 9.05 -11.02
CA ASP A 92 0.71 7.96 -11.58
C ASP A 92 -0.61 7.87 -10.82
N VAL A 93 -1.70 7.65 -11.56
CA VAL A 93 -3.03 7.59 -10.99
C VAL A 93 -3.76 6.37 -11.55
N LEU A 94 -4.24 5.52 -10.65
CA LEU A 94 -5.20 4.47 -10.96
C LEU A 94 -6.57 4.88 -10.43
N ALA A 95 -7.60 4.76 -11.25
CA ALA A 95 -8.99 4.85 -10.80
C ALA A 95 -9.70 3.52 -11.07
N PHE A 96 -10.69 3.22 -10.23
CA PHE A 96 -11.45 1.97 -10.30
C PHE A 96 -12.91 2.29 -10.52
N ARG A 97 -13.51 1.61 -11.49
CA ARG A 97 -14.96 1.57 -11.65
C ARG A 97 -15.45 0.22 -11.20
N TYR A 98 -16.64 0.25 -10.62
CA TYR A 98 -17.29 -0.93 -10.09
C TYR A 98 -18.63 -1.13 -10.77
N GLU A 99 -19.06 -2.36 -10.79
CA GLU A 99 -20.45 -2.69 -11.06
C GLU A 99 -21.37 -1.98 -10.04
N ARG A 100 -22.54 -1.54 -10.48
CA ARG A 100 -23.43 -0.70 -9.67
C ARG A 100 -23.97 -1.41 -8.42
N ARG A 101 -24.26 -2.71 -8.56
CA ARG A 101 -24.90 -3.55 -7.52
C ARG A 101 -23.93 -4.49 -6.81
N GLN A 102 -22.72 -4.66 -7.32
CA GLN A 102 -21.74 -5.59 -6.78
C GLN A 102 -20.45 -4.87 -6.41
N ASN A 103 -19.67 -5.46 -5.52
CA ASN A 103 -18.35 -4.94 -5.19
C ASN A 103 -17.27 -5.43 -6.17
N LYS A 104 -17.62 -5.52 -7.46
CA LYS A 104 -16.73 -6.03 -8.50
C LYS A 104 -16.17 -4.88 -9.32
N VAL A 105 -14.85 -4.85 -9.48
CA VAL A 105 -14.17 -3.91 -10.37
C VAL A 105 -14.46 -4.32 -11.81
N THR A 106 -14.99 -3.38 -12.59
CA THR A 106 -15.28 -3.58 -14.02
C THR A 106 -14.29 -2.85 -14.91
N GLU A 107 -13.62 -1.83 -14.38
CA GLU A 107 -12.60 -1.08 -15.11
C GLU A 107 -11.50 -0.57 -14.19
N ILE A 108 -10.26 -0.69 -14.66
CA ILE A 108 -9.09 -0.04 -14.06
C ILE A 108 -8.56 0.98 -15.05
N ILE A 109 -8.57 2.25 -14.66
CA ILE A 109 -8.18 3.36 -15.51
C ILE A 109 -6.80 3.85 -15.08
N LEU A 110 -5.85 3.83 -16.00
CA LEU A 110 -4.54 4.45 -15.85
C LEU A 110 -4.59 5.83 -16.49
N LYS A 111 -4.62 6.85 -15.63
CA LYS A 111 -4.83 8.24 -16.06
C LYS A 111 -3.83 8.63 -17.15
N ASP A 112 -4.35 9.30 -18.19
CA ASP A 112 -3.60 9.83 -19.33
C ASP A 112 -2.90 8.74 -20.19
N ARG A 113 -3.23 7.46 -20.01
CA ARG A 113 -2.61 6.35 -20.76
C ARG A 113 -3.57 5.30 -21.29
N GLY A 114 -4.68 5.01 -20.59
CA GLY A 114 -5.64 4.01 -21.04
C GLY A 114 -6.38 3.29 -19.92
N SER A 115 -7.00 2.16 -20.23
CA SER A 115 -7.77 1.38 -19.25
C SER A 115 -7.79 -0.12 -19.55
N LEU A 116 -8.16 -0.89 -18.54
CA LEU A 116 -8.41 -2.33 -18.59
C LEU A 116 -9.86 -2.57 -18.23
N SER A 117 -10.62 -3.21 -19.11
CA SER A 117 -11.94 -3.75 -18.76
C SER A 117 -11.78 -5.15 -18.17
N ILE A 118 -12.55 -5.43 -17.13
CA ILE A 118 -12.50 -6.69 -16.38
C ILE A 118 -13.84 -7.43 -16.58
N ASP A 119 -13.77 -8.70 -16.99
CA ASP A 119 -14.95 -9.54 -17.15
C ASP A 119 -15.50 -10.04 -15.80
N SER A 120 -16.63 -10.75 -15.85
CA SER A 120 -17.29 -11.32 -14.67
C SER A 120 -16.45 -12.36 -13.93
N LYS A 121 -15.41 -12.93 -14.56
CA LYS A 121 -14.46 -13.88 -13.98
C LYS A 121 -13.21 -13.21 -13.40
N GLY A 122 -13.13 -11.87 -13.46
CA GLY A 122 -11.99 -11.10 -12.97
C GLY A 122 -10.80 -11.06 -13.91
N LYS A 123 -10.96 -11.42 -15.19
CA LYS A 123 -9.91 -11.39 -16.21
C LYS A 123 -10.00 -10.12 -17.04
N VAL A 124 -8.86 -9.68 -17.58
CA VAL A 124 -8.83 -8.57 -18.53
C VAL A 124 -9.50 -9.02 -19.82
N SER A 125 -10.59 -8.36 -20.20
CA SER A 125 -11.34 -8.63 -21.43
C SER A 125 -11.05 -7.62 -22.53
N LYS A 126 -10.62 -6.41 -22.17
CA LYS A 126 -10.29 -5.35 -23.13
C LYS A 126 -9.19 -4.45 -22.60
N ILE A 127 -8.32 -4.00 -23.50
CA ILE A 127 -7.24 -3.05 -23.23
C ILE A 127 -7.45 -1.83 -24.13
N ILE A 128 -7.35 -0.64 -23.55
CA ILE A 128 -7.32 0.65 -24.27
C ILE A 128 -5.99 1.32 -23.94
N GLY A 129 -5.30 1.89 -24.95
CA GLY A 129 -4.03 2.61 -24.77
C GLY A 129 -2.75 1.79 -25.00
N GLY A 130 -2.87 0.57 -25.53
CA GLY A 130 -1.74 -0.26 -25.96
C GLY A 130 -1.17 -1.21 -24.92
N GLU A 131 -0.21 -2.03 -25.33
CA GLU A 131 0.32 -3.19 -24.57
C GLU A 131 1.04 -2.83 -23.26
N LEU A 132 1.48 -1.58 -23.10
CA LEU A 132 2.16 -1.14 -21.88
C LEU A 132 1.20 -0.84 -20.72
N VAL A 133 -0.09 -0.66 -21.00
CA VAL A 133 -1.09 -0.33 -19.96
C VAL A 133 -1.20 -1.45 -18.91
N PRO A 134 -1.40 -2.74 -19.25
CA PRO A 134 -1.41 -3.83 -18.27
C PRO A 134 -0.15 -3.90 -17.42
N ARG A 135 1.02 -3.75 -18.04
CA ARG A 135 2.32 -3.79 -17.34
C ARG A 135 2.41 -2.67 -16.31
N ARG A 136 2.05 -1.43 -16.69
CA ARG A 136 2.10 -0.29 -15.78
C ARG A 136 1.08 -0.40 -14.65
N VAL A 137 -0.14 -0.85 -14.94
CA VAL A 137 -1.16 -1.11 -13.92
C VAL A 137 -0.65 -2.14 -12.90
N SER A 138 -0.09 -3.25 -13.35
CA SER A 138 0.48 -4.29 -12.48
C SER A 138 1.58 -3.75 -11.55
N VAL A 139 2.51 -2.95 -12.09
CA VAL A 139 3.57 -2.30 -11.31
C VAL A 139 2.99 -1.37 -10.23
N LEU A 140 1.99 -0.56 -10.58
CA LEU A 140 1.38 0.38 -9.64
C LEU A 140 0.57 -0.33 -8.55
N LEU A 141 -0.17 -1.39 -8.88
CA LEU A 141 -0.87 -2.21 -7.89
C LEU A 141 0.11 -2.91 -6.94
N SER A 142 1.22 -3.42 -7.46
CA SER A 142 2.31 -3.98 -6.65
C SER A 142 2.90 -2.92 -5.71
N LYS A 143 3.12 -1.72 -6.23
CA LYS A 143 3.58 -0.57 -5.44
C LYS A 143 2.57 -0.20 -4.36
N TYR A 144 1.28 -0.22 -4.66
CA TYR A 144 0.21 0.01 -3.68
C TYR A 144 0.30 -0.99 -2.54
N VAL A 145 0.37 -2.30 -2.83
CA VAL A 145 0.51 -3.34 -1.80
C VAL A 145 1.73 -3.07 -0.90
N ASN A 146 2.87 -2.76 -1.49
CA ASN A 146 4.11 -2.52 -0.75
C ASN A 146 4.10 -1.25 0.12
N LEU A 147 3.30 -0.25 -0.28
CA LEU A 147 3.17 1.02 0.41
C LEU A 147 2.05 0.98 1.47
N ALA A 148 0.92 0.37 1.13
CA ALA A 148 -0.26 0.29 1.98
C ALA A 148 -0.14 -0.80 3.05
N ARG A 149 0.71 -1.82 2.86
CA ARG A 149 1.00 -2.80 3.90
C ARG A 149 1.64 -2.07 5.10
N PRO A 150 0.99 -2.07 6.28
CA PRO A 150 1.65 -1.62 7.49
C PRO A 150 2.91 -2.47 7.64
N LEU A 151 4.06 -1.83 7.80
CA LEU A 151 5.26 -2.54 8.24
C LEU A 151 5.05 -2.87 9.72
N ASP A 152 4.20 -3.84 10.01
CA ASP A 152 4.19 -4.48 11.31
C ASP A 152 5.24 -5.61 11.24
N PRO A 153 6.34 -5.49 12.00
CA PRO A 153 7.39 -6.50 12.02
C PRO A 153 6.90 -7.89 12.49
N LEU A 154 5.83 -7.95 13.30
CA LEU A 154 5.21 -9.22 13.71
C LEU A 154 4.46 -9.89 12.55
N ILE A 155 3.91 -9.10 11.62
CA ILE A 155 3.21 -9.60 10.42
C ILE A 155 4.22 -10.04 9.34
N GLN A 156 5.36 -9.35 9.20
CA GLN A 156 6.43 -9.77 8.28
C GLN A 156 7.05 -11.12 8.68
N ARG A 157 7.17 -11.39 9.97
CA ARG A 157 7.73 -12.65 10.47
C ARG A 157 6.85 -13.87 10.16
N LYS A 158 5.55 -13.68 9.90
CA LYS A 158 4.62 -14.74 9.48
C LYS A 158 4.43 -14.86 7.96
N LEU A 159 4.94 -13.92 7.17
CA LEU A 159 4.73 -13.85 5.72
C LEU A 159 6.10 -13.72 5.02
N SER A 160 6.81 -14.85 4.94
CA SER A 160 8.08 -14.98 4.21
C SER A 160 7.86 -14.84 2.67
N PRO A 161 8.95 -14.71 1.87
CA PRO A 161 8.95 -14.18 0.50
C PRO A 161 8.16 -14.92 -0.58
N ALA A 162 7.53 -16.06 -0.26
CA ALA A 162 6.93 -16.98 -1.23
C ALA A 162 5.44 -16.74 -1.53
N ALA A 163 4.79 -15.75 -0.90
CA ALA A 163 3.36 -15.49 -1.13
C ALA A 163 3.11 -14.78 -2.48
N ASN A 164 2.93 -15.59 -3.51
CA ASN A 164 2.60 -15.24 -4.90
C ASN A 164 1.69 -14.00 -5.04
N LEU A 165 2.06 -13.11 -5.97
CA LEU A 165 1.31 -11.92 -6.37
C LEU A 165 -0.16 -12.23 -6.70
N ALA A 166 -0.43 -13.42 -7.26
CA ALA A 166 -1.76 -13.90 -7.61
C ALA A 166 -2.66 -14.16 -6.38
N THR A 167 -2.09 -14.74 -5.31
CA THR A 167 -2.80 -14.94 -4.03
C THR A 167 -3.21 -13.60 -3.43
N TYR A 168 -2.34 -12.59 -3.56
CA TYR A 168 -2.59 -11.22 -3.11
C TYR A 168 -3.66 -10.49 -3.93
N PHE A 169 -3.66 -10.64 -5.26
CA PHE A 169 -4.73 -10.11 -6.12
C PHE A 169 -6.09 -10.73 -5.76
N SER A 170 -6.14 -12.03 -5.46
CA SER A 170 -7.39 -12.70 -5.05
C SER A 170 -7.88 -12.22 -3.67
N LEU A 171 -6.98 -11.98 -2.71
CA LEU A 171 -7.33 -11.53 -1.35
C LEU A 171 -7.78 -10.06 -1.32
N LEU A 172 -7.18 -9.21 -2.17
CA LEU A 172 -7.59 -7.82 -2.34
C LEU A 172 -8.95 -7.71 -3.04
N LEU A 173 -9.31 -8.63 -3.94
CA LEU A 173 -10.64 -8.65 -4.55
C LEU A 173 -11.68 -9.37 -3.68
N LYS A 174 -11.27 -10.26 -2.76
CA LYS A 174 -12.18 -10.99 -1.85
C LYS A 174 -12.55 -10.22 -0.58
N ASN A 175 -11.75 -9.23 -0.17
CA ASN A 175 -12.01 -8.38 1.02
C ASN A 175 -12.41 -6.94 0.67
N ILE A 176 -12.80 -6.67 -0.58
CA ILE A 176 -13.53 -5.45 -0.95
C ILE A 176 -14.93 -5.91 -1.31
#